data_AF-A0A6S7JPW9-F1
#
_entry.id   AF-A0A6S7JPW9-F1
#
_cell.length_a   1.000
_cell.length_b   1.000
_cell.length_c   1.000
_cell.angle_alpha   90.00
_cell.angle_beta   90.00
_cell.angle_gamma   90.00
#
_symmetry.space_group_name_H-M   'P 1'
#
loop_
_entity.id
_entity.type
_entity.pdbx_description
1 polymer ?
#
loop_
_entity_poly.entity_id
_entity_poly.type
_entity_poly.pdbx_seq_one_letter_code
_entity_poly.pdbx_strand_id
1 'polypeptide(L)'
;CVKECCLHFIAESLGKHWKDLGRRLLLKDAEIQNISADSSEQKEHGFQVLLKWKKRHGPTALVRDLTDALKHLQLSDIADELNKHFRESHHSAP
;
A
#
# COMPACT_ATOMS: atom_id res chain seq x y z
N CYS A 1 -3.40 -13.21 1.78
CA CYS A 1 -3.56 -11.74 1.93
C CYS A 1 -2.21 -11.10 2.25
N VAL A 2 -2.03 -9.84 1.87
CA VAL A 2 -0.84 -9.05 2.18
C VAL A 2 -0.71 -8.84 3.69
N LYS A 3 0.52 -8.92 4.18
CA LYS A 3 0.86 -8.74 5.59
C LYS A 3 1.16 -7.27 5.89
N GLU A 4 1.07 -6.89 7.16
CA GLU A 4 1.25 -5.49 7.59
C GLU A 4 2.70 -5.01 7.47
N CYS A 5 3.68 -5.90 7.59
CA CYS A 5 5.08 -5.59 7.27
C CYS A 5 5.24 -5.07 5.84
N CYS A 6 4.56 -5.69 4.87
CA CYS A 6 4.56 -5.23 3.50
C CYS A 6 3.87 -3.86 3.36
N LEU A 7 2.80 -3.61 4.13
CA LEU A 7 2.14 -2.31 4.10
C LEU A 7 3.05 -1.19 4.64
N HIS A 8 3.76 -1.45 5.73
CA HIS A 8 4.75 -0.51 6.27
C HIS A 8 5.87 -0.25 5.26
N PHE A 9 6.44 -1.30 4.67
CA PHE A 9 7.48 -1.18 3.66
C PHE A 9 7.06 -0.25 2.50
N ILE A 10 5.88 -0.49 1.93
CA ILE A 10 5.36 0.32 0.82
C ILE A 10 5.06 1.75 1.29
N ALA A 11 4.50 1.93 2.49
CA ALA A 11 4.17 3.24 3.03
C ALA A 11 5.43 4.12 3.19
N GLU A 12 6.57 3.52 3.56
CA GLU A 12 7.85 4.24 3.61
C GLU A 12 8.35 4.64 2.22
N SER A 13 8.25 3.73 1.23
CA SER A 13 8.69 4.00 -0.14
C SER A 13 7.76 4.93 -0.92
N LEU A 14 6.47 4.98 -0.57
CA LEU A 14 5.44 5.76 -1.28
C LEU A 14 5.67 7.28 -1.20
N GLY A 15 6.23 7.78 -0.10
CA GLY A 15 6.36 9.22 0.14
C GLY A 15 5.05 9.95 -0.14
N LYS A 16 5.07 10.98 -0.99
CA LYS A 16 3.89 11.80 -1.35
C LYS A 16 2.84 11.08 -2.23
N HIS A 17 3.15 9.92 -2.81
CA HIS A 17 2.29 9.23 -3.78
C HIS A 17 1.16 8.43 -3.14
N TRP A 18 1.07 8.39 -1.81
CA TRP A 18 0.01 7.69 -1.09
C TRP A 18 -1.41 8.14 -1.46
N LYS A 19 -1.59 9.42 -1.85
CA LYS A 19 -2.90 9.95 -2.29
C LYS A 19 -3.34 9.32 -3.60
N ASP A 20 -2.43 9.25 -4.57
CA ASP A 20 -2.70 8.68 -5.88
C ASP A 20 -2.93 7.18 -5.77
N LEU A 21 -2.15 6.50 -4.91
CA LEU A 21 -2.38 5.10 -4.61
C LEU A 21 -3.76 4.89 -3.97
N GLY A 22 -4.15 5.71 -2.99
CA GLY A 22 -5.48 5.62 -2.37
C GLY A 22 -6.61 5.71 -3.40
N ARG A 23 -6.50 6.66 -4.35
CA ARG A 23 -7.49 6.79 -5.44
C ARG A 23 -7.51 5.57 -6.35
N ARG A 24 -6.33 5.03 -6.70
CA ARG A 24 -6.22 3.80 -7.51
C ARG A 24 -6.80 2.58 -6.80
N LEU A 25 -6.70 2.53 -5.49
CA LEU A 25 -7.28 1.50 -4.63
C LEU A 25 -8.76 1.75 -4.30
N LEU A 26 -9.40 2.70 -5.00
CA LEU A 26 -10.83 3.04 -4.91
C LEU A 26 -11.24 3.56 -3.51
N LEU A 27 -10.32 4.17 -2.76
CA LEU A 27 -10.69 4.96 -1.59
C LEU A 27 -11.37 6.25 -2.04
N LYS A 28 -12.39 6.69 -1.29
CA LYS A 28 -13.05 7.96 -1.57
C LYS A 28 -12.11 9.11 -1.26
N ASP A 29 -12.18 10.20 -2.02
CA ASP A 29 -11.36 11.38 -1.74
C ASP A 29 -11.57 11.90 -0.31
N ALA A 30 -12.79 11.85 0.23
CA ALA A 30 -13.06 12.19 1.63
C ALA A 30 -12.26 11.32 2.62
N GLU A 31 -12.08 10.02 2.35
CA GLU A 31 -11.28 9.14 3.20
C GLU A 31 -9.79 9.52 3.14
N ILE A 32 -9.30 9.87 1.95
CA ILE A 32 -7.91 10.31 1.73
C ILE A 32 -7.64 11.66 2.41
N GLN A 33 -8.60 12.59 2.34
CA GLN A 33 -8.50 13.88 3.02
C GLN A 33 -8.52 13.75 4.54
N ASN A 34 -9.40 12.89 5.08
CA ASN A 34 -9.42 12.63 6.53
C ASN A 34 -8.08 12.05 7.00
N ILE A 35 -7.51 11.08 6.27
CA ILE A 35 -6.17 10.56 6.58
C ILE A 35 -5.13 11.69 6.59
N SER A 36 -5.19 12.60 5.61
CA SER A 36 -4.27 13.74 5.52
C SER A 36 -4.39 14.74 6.68
N ALA A 37 -5.55 14.79 7.33
CA ALA A 37 -5.83 15.69 8.43
C ALA A 37 -5.49 15.09 9.79
N ASP A 38 -5.55 13.75 9.90
CA ASP A 38 -5.33 13.01 11.15
C ASP A 38 -3.85 12.84 11.52
N SER A 39 -2.90 13.03 10.59
CA SER A 39 -1.46 12.91 10.85
C SER A 39 -0.62 13.94 10.07
N SER A 40 0.59 14.23 10.55
CA SER A 40 1.55 15.09 9.84
C SER A 40 2.56 14.28 9.02
N GLU A 41 2.68 12.98 9.25
CA GLU A 41 3.71 12.14 8.63
C GLU A 41 3.20 11.43 7.37
N GLN A 42 3.87 11.66 6.24
CA GLN A 42 3.50 11.06 4.95
C GLN A 42 3.56 9.52 4.96
N LYS A 43 4.48 8.95 5.75
CA LYS A 43 4.60 7.50 5.96
C LYS A 43 3.34 6.94 6.62
N GLU A 44 2.86 7.59 7.67
CA GLU A 44 1.64 7.16 8.37
C GLU A 44 0.42 7.27 7.45
N HIS A 45 0.33 8.32 6.62
CA HIS A 45 -0.74 8.43 5.62
C HIS A 45 -0.75 7.28 4.62
N GLY A 46 0.43 6.91 4.09
CA GLY A 46 0.59 5.76 3.21
C GLY A 46 0.10 4.48 3.87
N PHE A 47 0.50 4.26 5.12
CA PHE A 47 0.10 3.09 5.87
C PHE A 47 -1.42 3.05 6.11
N GLN A 48 -2.04 4.17 6.51
CA GLN A 48 -3.48 4.24 6.74
C GLN A 48 -4.31 3.99 5.47
N VAL A 49 -3.86 4.50 4.32
CA VAL A 49 -4.49 4.20 3.01
C VAL A 49 -4.45 2.70 2.72
N LEU A 50 -3.28 2.09 2.87
CA LEU A 50 -3.07 0.67 2.62
C LEU A 50 -3.87 -0.19 3.60
N LEU A 51 -3.93 0.22 4.87
CA LEU A 51 -4.68 -0.47 5.91
C LEU A 51 -6.19 -0.42 5.63
N LYS A 52 -6.72 0.72 5.21
CA LYS A 52 -8.13 0.84 4.79
C LYS A 52 -8.43 -0.02 3.58
N TRP A 53 -7.57 -0.01 2.56
CA TRP A 53 -7.73 -0.88 1.40
C TRP A 53 -7.73 -2.36 1.80
N LYS A 54 -6.78 -2.80 2.63
CA LYS A 54 -6.71 -4.17 3.17
C LYS A 54 -7.95 -4.52 3.97
N LYS A 55 -8.47 -3.61 4.81
CA LYS A 55 -9.72 -3.83 5.58
C LYS A 55 -10.93 -4.02 4.67
N ARG A 56 -11.00 -3.29 3.54
CA ARG A 56 -12.10 -3.39 2.57
C ARG A 56 -12.07 -4.70 1.76
N HIS A 57 -10.89 -5.16 1.38
CA HIS A 57 -10.71 -6.38 0.57
C HIS A 57 -10.50 -7.64 1.44
N GLY A 58 -10.13 -7.47 2.70
CA GLY A 58 -9.93 -8.56 3.66
C GLY A 58 -8.94 -9.61 3.13
N PRO A 59 -9.36 -10.90 3.02
CA PRO A 59 -8.50 -11.97 2.53
C PRO A 59 -8.04 -11.79 1.07
N THR A 60 -8.83 -11.08 0.25
CA THR A 60 -8.54 -10.86 -1.17
C THR A 60 -7.59 -9.70 -1.41
N ALA A 61 -7.15 -9.00 -0.36
CA ALA A 61 -6.08 -8.01 -0.47
C ALA A 61 -4.76 -8.75 -0.77
N LEU A 62 -4.39 -8.91 -2.04
CA LEU A 62 -3.17 -9.61 -2.43
C LEU A 62 -2.04 -8.62 -2.74
N VAL A 63 -0.79 -9.10 -2.59
CA VAL A 63 0.40 -8.32 -2.97
C VAL A 63 0.36 -7.95 -4.45
N ARG A 64 -0.15 -8.86 -5.30
CA ARG A 64 -0.31 -8.62 -6.73
C ARG A 64 -1.13 -7.36 -7.03
N ASP A 65 -2.26 -7.19 -6.34
CA ASP A 65 -3.15 -6.04 -6.56
C ASP A 65 -2.46 -4.72 -6.19
N LEU A 66 -1.65 -4.71 -5.13
CA LEU A 66 -0.82 -3.55 -4.77
C LEU A 66 0.28 -3.30 -5.81
N THR A 67 0.97 -4.34 -6.27
CA THR A 67 2.02 -4.19 -7.28
C THR A 67 1.48 -3.68 -8.61
N ASP A 68 0.29 -4.12 -9.00
CA ASP A 68 -0.38 -3.65 -10.21
C ASP A 68 -0.78 -2.17 -10.06
N ALA A 69 -1.36 -1.78 -8.92
CA ALA A 69 -1.68 -0.39 -8.63
C ALA A 69 -0.45 0.52 -8.63
N LEU A 70 0.68 0.07 -8.09
CA LEU A 70 1.96 0.79 -8.11
C LEU A 70 2.51 0.94 -9.53
N LYS A 71 2.49 -0.12 -10.35
CA LYS A 71 2.91 -0.07 -11.75
C LYS A 71 2.05 0.90 -12.57
N HIS A 72 0.75 0.95 -12.32
CA HIS A 72 -0.15 1.93 -12.93
C HIS A 72 0.18 3.39 -12.55
N LEU A 73 0.88 3.61 -11.45
CA LEU A 73 1.37 4.92 -11.01
C LEU A 73 2.81 5.20 -11.45
N GLN A 74 3.38 4.35 -12.31
CA GLN A 74 4.80 4.41 -12.71
C GLN A 74 5.77 4.22 -11.54
N LEU A 75 5.32 3.59 -10.45
CA LEU A 75 6.12 3.23 -9.28
C LEU A 75 6.58 1.77 -9.38
N SER A 76 7.04 1.37 -10.55
CA SER A 76 7.45 -0.02 -10.83
C SER A 76 8.61 -0.46 -9.94
N ASP A 77 9.53 0.45 -9.62
CA ASP A 77 10.65 0.17 -8.71
C ASP A 77 10.14 -0.27 -7.32
N ILE A 78 9.18 0.48 -6.76
CA ILE A 78 8.55 0.15 -5.47
C ILE A 78 7.78 -1.17 -5.56
N ALA A 79 7.12 -1.44 -6.71
CA ALA A 79 6.40 -2.68 -6.92
C ALA A 79 7.33 -3.91 -6.93
N ASP A 80 8.50 -3.78 -7.56
CA ASP A 80 9.50 -4.85 -7.62
C ASP A 80 10.17 -5.06 -6.26
N GLU A 81 10.49 -3.97 -5.54
CA GLU A 81 10.98 -4.04 -4.17
C GLU A 81 9.98 -4.69 -3.22
N LEU A 82 8.69 -4.34 -3.33
CA LEU A 82 7.62 -4.98 -2.55
C LEU A 82 7.55 -6.49 -2.84
N ASN A 83 7.59 -6.89 -4.10
CA ASN A 83 7.58 -8.31 -4.47
C ASN A 83 8.78 -9.05 -3.89
N LYS A 84 9.96 -8.44 -3.94
CA LYS A 84 11.17 -8.98 -3.34
C LYS A 84 11.02 -9.11 -1.82
N HIS A 85 10.60 -8.04 -1.14
CA HIS A 85 10.38 -8.03 0.32
C HIS A 85 9.35 -9.08 0.75
N PHE A 86 8.25 -9.23 0.00
CA PHE A 86 7.23 -10.24 0.27
C PHE A 86 7.79 -11.65 0.10
N ARG A 87 8.56 -11.91 -0.97
CA ARG A 87 9.19 -13.21 -1.21
C ARG A 87 10.21 -13.54 -0.14
N GLU A 88 11.08 -12.61 0.23
CA GLU A 88 12.13 -12.83 1.24
C GLU A 88 11.56 -13.01 2.65
N SER A 89 10.59 -12.18 3.04
CA SER A 89 9.97 -12.23 4.38
C SER A 89 9.02 -13.42 4.56
N HIS A 90 8.54 -14.00 3.46
CA HIS A 90 7.61 -15.12 3.46
C HIS A 90 8.12 -16.30 2.64
N HIS A 91 9.45 -16.45 2.50
CA HIS A 91 10.12 -17.58 1.86
C HIS A 91 10.05 -18.86 2.70
N SER A 92 8.86 -19.18 3.20
CA SER A 92 8.50 -20.49 3.74
C SER A 92 6.99 -20.62 3.73
N ALA A 93 6.47 -21.08 2.59
CA ALA A 93 5.44 -22.10 2.59
C ALA A 93 5.92 -23.19 1.63
N PRO A 94 6.02 -24.47 2.08
CA PRO A 94 6.39 -25.61 1.25
C PRO A 94 5.37 -25.89 0.13
#